data_AF-A0A7S3UVE3-F1
#
_entry.id   AF-A0A7S3UVE3-F1
#
_cell.length_a   1.000
_cell.length_b   1.000
_cell.length_c   1.000
_cell.angle_alpha   90.00
_cell.angle_beta   90.00
_cell.angle_gamma   90.00
#
_symmetry.space_group_name_H-M   'P 1'
#
loop_
_entity.id
_entity.type
_entity.pdbx_description
1 polymer ?
#
loop_
_entity_poly.entity_id
_entity_poly.type
_entity_poly.pdbx_seq_one_letter_code
_entity_poly.pdbx_strand_id
1 'polypeptide(L)'
;MFGYDRKRVLAAGSLAGGKNNKVGGAEWGVSIPPDWKISKKLDSTVRISGETVLIAQDPSIKAEIKINKLPLGRGAAANFEPEEQLALAEIFSAAPRTRGGVDRASQERVAAVMERTLARQVAGQRSATRAYRVRPEDTGGYVDGAGRRYVVYGYDSDRCAGPVDYDGVCEAGTVPRRSLAVVTVGLELQARTLQEKRLMEAGEMERREIDVLWVATVSAPPKRFTGLTGELLADVATSFELEPILPITGRGK
;
A
#
# COMPACT_ATOMS: atom_id res chain seq x y z
N MET A 1 -30.15 9.09 -9.26
CA MET A 1 -29.38 10.34 -9.37
C MET A 1 -29.28 10.92 -7.97
N PHE A 2 -28.24 10.56 -7.21
CA PHE A 2 -28.05 11.01 -5.82
C PHE A 2 -26.69 11.68 -5.73
N GLY A 3 -26.69 13.01 -5.59
CA GLY A 3 -25.50 13.81 -5.36
C GLY A 3 -25.09 13.69 -3.90
N TYR A 4 -23.88 13.17 -3.66
CA TYR A 4 -23.24 13.26 -2.37
C TYR A 4 -22.42 14.56 -2.32
N ASP A 5 -22.95 15.57 -1.64
CA ASP A 5 -22.25 16.79 -1.31
C ASP A 5 -21.23 16.51 -0.18
N ARG A 6 -19.98 16.18 -0.56
CA ARG A 6 -18.90 15.78 0.35
C ARG A 6 -18.11 16.97 0.89
N LYS A 7 -18.78 17.93 1.53
CA LYS A 7 -18.11 19.02 2.30
C LYS A 7 -18.09 18.82 3.81
N ARG A 8 -18.42 17.63 4.33
CA ARG A 8 -18.24 17.26 5.74
C ARG A 8 -17.87 15.78 5.91
N VAL A 9 -16.59 15.44 5.70
CA VAL A 9 -15.99 14.22 6.28
C VAL A 9 -14.64 14.59 6.88
N LEU A 10 -14.66 15.59 7.76
CA LEU A 10 -13.59 15.91 8.71
C LEU A 10 -14.28 16.43 9.97
N ALA A 11 -14.92 15.53 10.70
CA ALA A 11 -15.30 15.76 12.09
C ALA A 11 -15.40 14.40 12.77
N ALA A 12 -14.55 14.23 13.77
CA ALA A 12 -14.45 13.06 14.63
C ALA A 12 -15.82 12.58 15.13
N GLY A 13 -16.09 11.30 14.92
CA GLY A 13 -17.17 10.55 15.55
C GLY A 13 -16.59 9.26 16.14
N SER A 14 -16.10 9.37 17.37
CA SER A 14 -15.63 8.25 18.19
C SER A 14 -16.77 7.28 18.49
N LEU A 15 -16.70 6.06 17.94
CA LEU A 15 -17.40 4.84 18.37
C LEU A 15 -16.54 3.66 17.88
N ALA A 16 -15.82 2.83 18.65
CA ALA A 16 -15.81 2.53 20.06
C ALA A 16 -14.41 2.05 20.50
N GLY A 17 -13.87 2.63 21.58
CA GLY A 17 -13.23 1.93 22.72
C GLY A 17 -12.02 0.99 22.57
N GLY A 18 -11.57 0.61 21.38
CA GLY A 18 -10.28 -0.05 21.17
C GLY A 18 -9.26 0.99 20.74
N LYS A 19 -8.21 1.24 21.53
CA LYS A 19 -7.08 2.02 21.03
C LYS A 19 -6.46 1.20 19.89
N ASN A 20 -6.63 1.63 18.65
CA ASN A 20 -5.82 1.11 17.56
C ASN A 20 -4.35 1.32 17.93
N ASN A 21 -3.54 0.28 17.79
CA ASN A 21 -2.11 0.39 18.04
C ASN A 21 -1.45 0.86 16.74
N LYS A 22 -0.73 1.98 16.79
CA LYS A 22 0.16 2.35 15.68
C LYS A 22 1.28 1.31 15.63
N VAL A 23 1.30 0.55 14.54
CA VAL A 23 2.35 -0.43 14.23
C VAL A 23 3.15 0.13 13.07
N GLY A 24 4.48 0.13 13.19
CA GLY A 24 5.33 0.73 12.17
C GLY A 24 6.79 0.35 12.31
N GLY A 25 7.54 0.66 11.26
CA GLY A 25 9.00 0.69 11.21
C GLY A 25 9.53 2.12 11.20
N ALA A 26 10.80 2.30 10.84
CA ALA A 26 11.40 3.63 10.70
C ALA A 26 10.82 4.43 9.51
N GLU A 27 10.21 3.75 8.53
CA GLU A 27 9.82 4.32 7.24
C GLU A 27 8.31 4.38 7.04
N TRP A 28 7.54 3.63 7.84
CA TRP A 28 6.12 3.42 7.61
C TRP A 28 5.36 3.19 8.91
N GLY A 29 4.08 3.57 8.91
CA GLY A 29 3.15 3.32 10.01
C GLY A 29 1.76 2.93 9.50
N VAL A 30 1.03 2.17 10.30
CA VAL A 30 -0.38 1.85 10.09
C VAL A 30 -1.06 1.58 11.42
N SER A 31 -2.32 2.00 11.55
CA SER A 31 -3.13 1.74 12.74
C SER A 31 -3.81 0.38 12.63
N ILE A 32 -3.46 -0.56 13.51
CA ILE A 32 -4.01 -1.92 13.52
C ILE A 32 -4.84 -2.13 14.77
N PRO A 33 -6.05 -2.72 14.66
CA PRO A 33 -6.83 -3.11 15.82
C PRO A 33 -6.08 -4.14 16.70
N PRO A 34 -6.23 -4.08 18.04
CA PRO A 34 -5.40 -4.85 18.96
C PRO A 34 -5.62 -6.38 18.88
N ASP A 35 -6.74 -6.82 18.32
CA ASP A 35 -7.14 -8.21 18.14
C ASP A 35 -6.55 -8.85 16.86
N TRP A 36 -5.90 -8.07 15.99
CA TRP A 36 -5.27 -8.59 14.79
C TRP A 36 -3.93 -9.25 15.11
N LYS A 37 -3.72 -10.45 14.57
CA LYS A 37 -2.47 -11.19 14.68
C LYS A 37 -1.47 -10.73 13.63
N ILE A 38 -0.34 -10.16 14.08
CA ILE A 38 0.79 -9.83 13.21
C ILE A 38 1.63 -11.09 12.99
N SER A 39 1.80 -11.51 11.73
CA SER A 39 2.61 -12.68 11.36
C SER A 39 3.94 -12.30 10.71
N LYS A 40 4.07 -11.07 10.19
CA LYS A 40 5.32 -10.52 9.66
C LYS A 40 5.40 -9.03 9.94
N LYS A 41 6.54 -8.54 10.43
CA LYS A 41 6.85 -7.12 10.59
C LYS A 41 8.33 -6.88 10.32
N LEU A 42 8.65 -5.99 9.41
CA LEU A 42 10.02 -5.57 9.10
C LEU A 42 10.15 -4.06 9.35
N ASP A 43 10.99 -3.72 10.33
CA ASP A 43 11.14 -2.33 10.79
C ASP A 43 12.04 -1.49 9.88
N SER A 44 12.93 -2.14 9.14
CA SER A 44 13.81 -1.54 8.14
C SER A 44 14.22 -2.60 7.13
N THR A 45 14.30 -2.22 5.86
CA THR A 45 14.91 -3.06 4.83
C THR A 45 16.22 -2.43 4.36
N VAL A 46 17.18 -3.27 3.97
CA VAL A 46 18.47 -2.83 3.39
C VAL A 46 18.53 -3.23 1.92
N ARG A 47 17.76 -4.23 1.51
CA ARG A 47 17.76 -4.72 0.13
C ARG A 47 16.74 -3.95 -0.69
N ILE A 48 17.17 -3.52 -1.87
CA ILE A 48 16.30 -2.98 -2.89
C ILE A 48 15.69 -4.16 -3.65
N SER A 49 14.62 -4.71 -3.08
CA SER A 49 13.84 -5.78 -3.68
C SER A 49 12.37 -5.60 -3.34
N GLY A 50 11.48 -6.18 -4.17
CA GLY A 50 10.08 -6.29 -3.80
C GLY A 50 9.95 -7.10 -2.50
N GLU A 51 9.38 -6.50 -1.46
CA GLU A 51 9.32 -7.11 -0.14
C GLU A 51 8.01 -6.78 0.59
N THR A 52 7.38 -7.80 1.16
CA THR A 52 6.27 -7.61 2.10
C THR A 52 6.83 -7.24 3.48
N VAL A 53 6.59 -6.02 3.94
CA VAL A 53 7.10 -5.50 5.23
C VAL A 53 6.13 -5.73 6.39
N LEU A 54 4.84 -5.94 6.10
CA LEU A 54 3.83 -6.25 7.11
C LEU A 54 2.85 -7.30 6.58
N ILE A 55 2.51 -8.26 7.44
CA ILE A 55 1.31 -9.09 7.31
C ILE A 55 0.63 -9.13 8.68
N ALA A 56 -0.63 -8.69 8.74
CA ALA A 56 -1.48 -8.87 9.92
C ALA A 56 -2.88 -9.36 9.51
N GLN A 57 -3.50 -10.16 10.37
CA GLN A 57 -4.74 -10.88 10.06
C GLN A 57 -5.71 -10.85 11.23
N ASP A 58 -6.99 -10.72 10.92
CA ASP A 58 -8.09 -10.96 11.85
C ASP A 58 -8.83 -12.24 11.44
N PRO A 59 -8.65 -13.35 12.18
CA PRO A 59 -9.33 -14.61 11.89
C PRO A 59 -10.86 -14.53 11.96
N SER A 60 -11.41 -13.64 12.80
CA SER A 60 -12.85 -13.57 13.09
C SER A 60 -13.66 -13.05 11.89
N ILE A 61 -13.14 -12.02 11.22
CA ILE A 61 -13.73 -11.46 9.99
C ILE A 61 -13.04 -11.96 8.74
N LYS A 62 -11.98 -12.77 8.88
CA LYS A 62 -11.09 -13.22 7.80
C LYS A 62 -10.45 -12.05 7.05
N ALA A 63 -10.10 -10.98 7.77
CA ALA A 63 -9.42 -9.83 7.18
C ALA A 63 -7.89 -10.01 7.20
N GLU A 64 -7.22 -9.38 6.24
CA GLU A 64 -5.78 -9.38 6.11
C GLU A 64 -5.32 -8.01 5.63
N ILE A 65 -4.34 -7.43 6.32
CA ILE A 65 -3.56 -6.29 5.81
C ILE A 65 -2.17 -6.77 5.38
N LYS A 66 -1.73 -6.29 4.22
CA LYS A 66 -0.39 -6.49 3.69
C LYS A 66 0.19 -5.15 3.27
N ILE A 67 1.42 -4.88 3.65
CA ILE A 67 2.18 -3.74 3.13
C ILE A 67 3.33 -4.29 2.30
N ASN A 68 3.37 -3.92 1.04
CA ASN A 68 4.43 -4.26 0.12
C ASN A 68 5.22 -3.01 -0.25
N LYS A 69 6.53 -3.22 -0.32
CA LYS A 69 7.50 -2.25 -0.77
C LYS A 69 8.05 -2.73 -2.11
N LEU A 70 7.96 -1.92 -3.15
CA LEU A 70 8.38 -2.29 -4.51
C LEU A 70 9.33 -1.21 -5.05
N PRO A 71 10.58 -1.54 -5.39
CA PRO A 71 11.49 -0.56 -5.95
C PRO A 71 10.99 -0.09 -7.33
N LEU A 72 11.19 1.19 -7.64
CA LEU A 72 11.00 1.79 -8.97
C LEU A 72 12.36 1.95 -9.69
N GLY A 73 12.33 2.25 -11.00
CA GLY A 73 13.53 2.40 -11.83
C GLY A 73 14.16 1.07 -12.26
N ARG A 74 15.50 1.01 -12.36
CA ARG A 74 16.22 -0.18 -12.87
C ARG A 74 15.98 -1.44 -12.03
N GLY A 75 15.70 -1.30 -10.73
CA GLY A 75 15.35 -2.43 -9.85
C GLY A 75 13.91 -2.92 -9.99
N ALA A 76 13.08 -2.22 -10.75
CA ALA A 76 11.64 -2.45 -10.88
C ALA A 76 11.24 -3.27 -12.10
N ALA A 77 12.18 -3.57 -13.01
CA ALA A 77 11.89 -4.27 -14.27
C ALA A 77 11.21 -5.63 -14.05
N ALA A 78 11.37 -6.25 -12.88
CA ALA A 78 10.67 -7.48 -12.52
C ALA A 78 9.18 -7.28 -12.18
N ASN A 79 8.77 -6.05 -11.83
CA ASN A 79 7.45 -5.71 -11.31
C ASN A 79 6.64 -4.81 -12.26
N PHE A 80 7.31 -3.87 -12.93
CA PHE A 80 6.67 -2.82 -13.74
C PHE A 80 7.40 -2.60 -15.06
N GLU A 81 6.61 -2.48 -16.12
CA GLU A 81 7.11 -2.05 -17.43
C GLU A 81 7.56 -0.57 -17.39
N PRO A 82 8.48 -0.13 -18.25
CA PRO A 82 8.96 1.25 -18.26
C PRO A 82 7.86 2.31 -18.35
N GLU A 83 6.83 2.05 -19.16
CA GLU A 83 5.67 2.95 -19.32
C GLU A 83 4.81 3.04 -18.04
N GLU A 84 4.72 1.95 -17.29
CA GLU A 84 4.00 1.92 -16.01
C GLU A 84 4.77 2.69 -14.94
N GLN A 85 6.10 2.54 -14.92
CA GLN A 85 6.95 3.32 -14.04
C GLN A 85 6.87 4.81 -14.36
N LEU A 86 6.83 5.19 -15.64
CA LEU A 86 6.63 6.57 -16.07
C LEU A 86 5.26 7.10 -15.63
N ALA A 87 4.18 6.33 -15.82
CA ALA A 87 2.84 6.73 -15.40
C ALA A 87 2.75 6.95 -13.87
N LEU A 88 3.36 6.06 -13.09
CA LEU A 88 3.46 6.23 -11.63
C LEU A 88 4.29 7.46 -11.27
N ALA A 89 5.44 7.65 -11.91
CA ALA A 89 6.30 8.81 -11.70
C ALA A 89 5.55 10.11 -12.00
N GLU A 90 4.84 10.25 -13.11
CA GLU A 90 4.04 11.45 -13.43
C GLU A 90 3.04 11.80 -12.32
N ILE A 91 2.37 10.78 -11.77
CA ILE A 91 1.30 10.97 -10.77
C ILE A 91 1.87 11.32 -9.40
N PHE A 92 2.98 10.71 -9.00
CA PHE A 92 3.55 10.90 -7.66
C PHE A 92 4.66 11.95 -7.58
N SER A 93 5.40 12.21 -8.68
CA SER A 93 6.49 13.21 -8.74
C SER A 93 6.01 14.62 -9.08
N ALA A 94 4.83 14.78 -9.70
CA ALA A 94 4.32 16.10 -9.99
C ALA A 94 4.17 16.87 -8.68
N ALA A 95 4.93 17.95 -8.49
CA ALA A 95 4.83 18.87 -7.35
C ALA A 95 3.36 19.15 -7.01
N PRO A 96 3.00 19.43 -5.75
CA PRO A 96 1.62 19.74 -5.36
C PRO A 96 1.18 21.05 -6.04
N ARG A 97 0.74 20.96 -7.30
CA ARG A 97 0.32 22.11 -8.11
C ARG A 97 -1.05 22.64 -7.68
N THR A 98 -1.75 21.91 -6.82
CA THR A 98 -3.03 22.31 -6.25
C THR A 98 -3.14 21.77 -4.82
N ARG A 99 -3.73 22.57 -3.92
CA ARG A 99 -4.25 22.14 -2.59
C ARG A 99 -5.40 21.11 -2.71
N GLY A 100 -5.59 20.52 -3.88
CA GLY A 100 -6.60 19.51 -4.16
C GLY A 100 -6.00 18.12 -4.02
N GLY A 101 -6.82 17.16 -3.58
CA GLY A 101 -6.45 15.75 -3.53
C GLY A 101 -6.05 15.19 -4.90
N VAL A 102 -5.83 13.88 -4.95
CA VAL A 102 -5.56 13.18 -6.20
C VAL A 102 -6.83 13.23 -7.07
N ASP A 103 -6.71 13.70 -8.31
CA ASP A 103 -7.85 13.72 -9.22
C ASP A 103 -8.24 12.29 -9.67
N ARG A 104 -9.48 12.15 -10.13
CA ARG A 104 -10.05 10.87 -10.55
C ARG A 104 -9.27 10.23 -11.70
N ALA A 105 -8.77 11.03 -12.64
CA ALA A 105 -8.03 10.52 -13.79
C ALA A 105 -6.69 9.88 -13.35
N SER A 106 -5.98 10.52 -12.42
CA SER A 106 -4.76 10.00 -11.80
C SER A 106 -5.05 8.72 -11.03
N GLN A 107 -6.15 8.68 -10.29
CA GLN A 107 -6.58 7.47 -9.59
C GLN A 107 -6.86 6.31 -10.55
N GLU A 108 -7.63 6.55 -11.62
CA GLU A 108 -7.94 5.54 -12.64
C GLU A 108 -6.67 5.06 -13.35
N ARG A 109 -5.70 5.95 -13.61
CA ARG A 109 -4.39 5.58 -14.17
C ARG A 109 -3.59 4.69 -13.23
N VAL A 110 -3.51 5.00 -11.93
CA VAL A 110 -2.83 4.12 -10.94
C VAL A 110 -3.55 2.77 -10.86
N ALA A 111 -4.87 2.77 -10.75
CA ALA A 111 -5.65 1.53 -10.69
C ALA A 111 -5.40 0.65 -11.93
N ALA A 112 -5.34 1.25 -13.13
CA ALA A 112 -5.03 0.54 -14.37
C ALA A 112 -3.59 0.00 -14.42
N VAL A 113 -2.60 0.74 -13.92
CA VAL A 113 -1.22 0.23 -13.78
C VAL A 113 -1.20 -0.98 -12.86
N MET A 114 -1.80 -0.86 -11.68
CA MET A 114 -1.84 -1.93 -10.68
C MET A 114 -2.63 -3.14 -11.19
N GLU A 115 -3.67 -2.91 -11.98
CA GLU A 115 -4.44 -3.94 -12.67
C GLU A 115 -3.56 -4.77 -13.61
N ARG A 116 -2.78 -4.11 -14.47
CA ARG A 116 -1.86 -4.78 -15.40
C ARG A 116 -0.78 -5.55 -14.66
N THR A 117 -0.22 -4.98 -13.59
CA THR A 117 0.73 -5.68 -12.73
C THR A 117 0.11 -6.93 -12.11
N LEU A 118 -1.12 -6.84 -11.60
CA LEU A 118 -1.85 -7.97 -11.04
C LEU A 118 -2.15 -9.03 -12.12
N ALA A 119 -2.50 -8.62 -13.34
CA ALA A 119 -2.69 -9.49 -14.50
C ALA A 119 -1.48 -10.40 -14.75
N ARG A 120 -0.28 -9.79 -14.79
CA ARG A 120 0.97 -10.50 -15.00
C ARG A 120 1.27 -11.47 -13.86
N GLN A 121 0.96 -11.10 -12.62
CA GLN A 121 1.11 -11.99 -11.47
C GLN A 121 0.15 -13.18 -11.53
N VAL A 122 -1.10 -12.95 -11.88
CA VAL A 122 -2.14 -13.99 -11.99
C VAL A 122 -1.87 -14.95 -13.14
N ALA A 123 -1.30 -14.48 -14.24
CA ALA A 123 -0.87 -15.33 -15.34
C ALA A 123 0.25 -16.31 -14.95
N GLY A 124 0.96 -16.07 -13.85
CA GLY A 124 1.92 -17.02 -13.30
C GLY A 124 1.24 -18.26 -12.72
N GLN A 125 1.66 -19.46 -13.16
CA GLN A 125 1.05 -20.75 -12.78
C GLN A 125 0.90 -20.96 -11.26
N ARG A 126 1.79 -20.37 -10.44
CA ARG A 126 1.80 -20.50 -8.97
C ARG A 126 1.07 -19.39 -8.21
N SER A 127 0.33 -18.51 -8.90
CA SER A 127 -0.40 -17.45 -8.22
C SER A 127 -1.56 -18.00 -7.38
N ALA A 128 -1.63 -17.57 -6.12
CA ALA A 128 -2.77 -17.84 -5.26
C ALA A 128 -4.01 -17.01 -5.64
N THR A 129 -3.90 -16.07 -6.58
CA THR A 129 -5.03 -15.28 -7.11
C THR A 129 -5.36 -15.79 -8.51
N ARG A 130 -6.63 -16.09 -8.80
CA ARG A 130 -7.07 -16.68 -10.08
C ARG A 130 -7.82 -15.73 -10.99
N ALA A 131 -8.62 -14.87 -10.40
CA ALA A 131 -9.33 -13.84 -11.11
C ALA A 131 -9.32 -12.56 -10.29
N TYR A 132 -9.42 -11.43 -10.97
CA TYR A 132 -9.59 -10.14 -10.35
C TYR A 132 -10.45 -9.25 -11.23
N ARG A 133 -11.07 -8.27 -10.59
CA ARG A 133 -11.79 -7.18 -11.24
C ARG A 133 -11.49 -5.92 -10.46
N VAL A 134 -10.75 -5.00 -11.07
CA VAL A 134 -10.52 -3.69 -10.45
C VAL A 134 -11.83 -2.92 -10.49
N ARG A 135 -12.19 -2.32 -9.34
CA ARG A 135 -13.34 -1.44 -9.24
C ARG A 135 -12.84 -0.07 -8.83
N PRO A 136 -12.79 0.90 -9.76
CA PRO A 136 -12.53 2.28 -9.38
C PRO A 136 -13.68 2.88 -8.53
N GLU A 137 -14.76 2.14 -8.28
CA GLU A 137 -16.01 2.63 -7.72
C GLU A 137 -15.93 3.14 -6.27
N ASP A 138 -14.93 2.74 -5.46
CA ASP A 138 -14.91 3.07 -4.04
C ASP A 138 -13.50 3.37 -3.51
N THR A 139 -13.02 4.61 -3.70
CA THR A 139 -12.16 5.45 -2.83
C THR A 139 -11.44 6.51 -3.68
N GLY A 140 -10.86 7.56 -3.09
CA GLY A 140 -10.29 8.70 -3.83
C GLY A 140 -8.77 8.75 -3.73
N GLY A 141 -8.20 9.94 -3.61
CA GLY A 141 -6.85 10.07 -3.09
C GLY A 141 -6.69 11.36 -2.31
N TYR A 142 -5.71 11.37 -1.42
CA TYR A 142 -5.46 12.46 -0.50
C TYR A 142 -4.00 12.87 -0.53
N VAL A 143 -3.72 14.05 0.03
CA VAL A 143 -2.37 14.57 0.20
C VAL A 143 -2.15 14.75 1.70
N ASP A 144 -1.05 14.22 2.23
CA ASP A 144 -0.73 14.39 3.65
C ASP A 144 -0.21 15.80 3.97
N GLY A 145 0.04 16.07 5.25
CA GLY A 145 0.57 17.36 5.71
C GLY A 145 1.98 17.70 5.18
N ALA A 146 2.72 16.70 4.67
CA ALA A 146 4.03 16.86 4.05
C ALA A 146 3.95 17.03 2.52
N GLY A 147 2.75 16.99 1.93
CA GLY A 147 2.54 17.13 0.49
C GLY A 147 2.63 15.82 -0.29
N ARG A 148 2.72 14.66 0.38
CA ARG A 148 2.79 13.35 -0.27
C ARG A 148 1.40 12.90 -0.71
N ARG A 149 1.31 12.37 -1.94
CA ARG A 149 0.06 11.85 -2.52
C ARG A 149 -0.16 10.39 -2.17
N TYR A 150 -1.37 10.08 -1.73
CA TYR A 150 -1.87 8.73 -1.52
C TYR A 150 -3.05 8.49 -2.45
N VAL A 151 -2.95 7.44 -3.25
CA VAL A 151 -4.01 7.01 -4.17
C VAL A 151 -4.67 5.78 -3.61
N VAL A 152 -6.00 5.79 -3.56
CA VAL A 152 -6.77 4.69 -2.99
C VAL A 152 -7.67 4.08 -4.07
N TYR A 153 -7.74 2.76 -4.15
CA TYR A 153 -8.64 2.08 -5.06
C TYR A 153 -9.08 0.72 -4.51
N GLY A 154 -10.24 0.24 -4.99
CA GLY A 154 -10.78 -1.07 -4.64
C GLY A 154 -10.62 -2.09 -5.76
N TYR A 155 -10.59 -3.37 -5.41
CA TYR A 155 -10.72 -4.45 -6.38
C TYR A 155 -11.31 -5.71 -5.75
N ASP A 156 -12.07 -6.45 -6.55
CA ASP A 156 -12.52 -7.79 -6.21
C ASP A 156 -11.53 -8.82 -6.78
N SER A 157 -11.39 -9.96 -6.13
CA SER A 157 -10.51 -11.05 -6.55
C SER A 157 -10.99 -12.38 -6.03
N ASP A 158 -10.68 -13.44 -6.77
CA ASP A 158 -10.85 -14.82 -6.33
C ASP A 158 -9.49 -15.39 -5.95
N ARG A 159 -9.32 -15.75 -4.66
CA ARG A 159 -8.09 -16.35 -4.14
C ARG A 159 -8.28 -17.84 -3.87
N CYS A 160 -7.24 -18.65 -4.04
CA CYS A 160 -7.28 -20.04 -3.63
C CYS A 160 -7.52 -20.15 -2.11
N ALA A 161 -8.43 -21.03 -1.69
CA ALA A 161 -8.72 -21.31 -0.29
C ALA A 161 -7.71 -22.28 0.36
N GLY A 162 -6.69 -22.69 -0.39
CA GLY A 162 -5.64 -23.63 -0.02
C GLY A 162 -4.43 -23.49 -0.96
N PRO A 163 -3.47 -24.43 -0.89
CA PRO A 163 -2.31 -24.41 -1.77
C PRO A 163 -2.73 -24.55 -3.24
N VAL A 164 -1.81 -24.08 -4.09
CA VAL A 164 -1.85 -24.25 -5.53
C VAL A 164 -1.04 -25.50 -5.85
N ASP A 165 -1.64 -26.44 -6.56
CA ASP A 165 -0.93 -27.63 -7.02
C ASP A 165 0.07 -27.29 -8.14
N TYR A 166 0.76 -28.32 -8.66
CA TYR A 166 1.75 -28.15 -9.72
C TYR A 166 1.13 -27.65 -11.04
N ASP A 167 -0.12 -28.01 -11.31
CA ASP A 167 -0.84 -27.68 -12.53
C ASP A 167 -1.53 -26.32 -12.46
N GLY A 168 -1.42 -25.62 -11.33
CA GLY A 168 -2.03 -24.30 -11.15
C GLY A 168 -3.52 -24.39 -10.81
N VAL A 169 -3.98 -25.47 -10.20
CA VAL A 169 -5.35 -25.62 -9.68
C VAL A 169 -5.35 -25.33 -8.17
N CYS A 170 -6.42 -24.70 -7.68
CA CYS A 170 -6.61 -24.50 -6.24
C CYS A 170 -7.19 -25.78 -5.62
N GLU A 171 -6.46 -26.45 -4.74
CA GLU A 171 -6.91 -27.72 -4.14
C GLU A 171 -8.25 -27.58 -3.39
N ALA A 172 -8.45 -26.45 -2.71
CA ALA A 172 -9.68 -26.15 -1.95
C ALA A 172 -10.64 -25.19 -2.68
N GLY A 173 -10.49 -25.02 -4.00
CA GLY A 173 -11.24 -24.06 -4.78
C GLY A 173 -10.87 -22.60 -4.50
N THR A 174 -11.70 -21.67 -4.97
CA THR A 174 -11.49 -20.23 -4.80
C THR A 174 -12.48 -19.60 -3.82
N VAL A 175 -12.05 -18.53 -3.16
CA VAL A 175 -12.85 -17.70 -2.27
C VAL A 175 -12.84 -16.25 -2.74
N PRO A 176 -14.01 -15.61 -2.85
CA PRO A 176 -14.09 -14.21 -3.24
C PRO A 176 -13.56 -13.32 -2.13
N ARG A 177 -12.84 -12.30 -2.55
CA ARG A 177 -12.18 -11.29 -1.72
C ARG A 177 -12.46 -9.93 -2.31
N ARG A 178 -12.71 -8.97 -1.44
CA ARG A 178 -12.61 -7.56 -1.77
C ARG A 178 -11.37 -6.99 -1.09
N SER A 179 -10.69 -6.09 -1.78
CA SER A 179 -9.47 -5.44 -1.33
C SER A 179 -9.62 -3.93 -1.49
N LEU A 180 -9.08 -3.20 -0.52
CA LEU A 180 -8.86 -1.77 -0.57
C LEU A 180 -7.35 -1.53 -0.52
N ALA A 181 -6.82 -0.87 -1.54
CA ALA A 181 -5.40 -0.58 -1.67
C ALA A 181 -5.14 0.91 -1.52
N VAL A 182 -4.09 1.26 -0.77
CA VAL A 182 -3.52 2.61 -0.67
C VAL A 182 -2.11 2.55 -1.25
N VAL A 183 -1.83 3.45 -2.18
CA VAL A 183 -0.58 3.51 -2.92
C VAL A 183 0.05 4.88 -2.80
N THR A 184 1.35 4.91 -2.50
CA THR A 184 2.16 6.14 -2.49
C THR A 184 3.58 5.81 -2.94
N VAL A 185 4.33 6.84 -3.34
CA VAL A 185 5.77 6.74 -3.56
C VAL A 185 6.52 7.40 -2.40
N GLY A 186 7.66 6.83 -2.05
CA GLY A 186 8.62 7.40 -1.13
C GLY A 186 10.05 7.13 -1.58
N LEU A 187 10.97 7.93 -1.07
CA LEU A 187 12.40 7.72 -1.29
C LEU A 187 12.91 6.72 -0.25
N GLU A 188 13.92 5.94 -0.62
CA GLU A 188 14.62 5.09 0.32
C GLU A 188 16.11 5.03 0.03
N LEU A 189 16.90 4.95 1.11
CA LEU A 189 18.35 4.87 1.02
C LEU A 189 18.79 3.55 0.38
N GLN A 190 19.58 3.68 -0.68
CA GLN A 190 20.27 2.59 -1.36
C GLN A 190 21.55 2.20 -0.62
N ALA A 191 21.36 1.69 0.60
CA ALA A 191 22.42 1.07 1.39
C ALA A 191 22.51 -0.43 1.07
N ARG A 192 23.71 -1.00 0.98
CA ARG A 192 23.91 -2.45 0.83
C ARG A 192 23.98 -3.16 2.18
N THR A 193 24.30 -2.43 3.24
CA THR A 193 24.41 -2.93 4.61
C THR A 193 23.75 -1.97 5.62
N LEU A 194 23.39 -2.46 6.81
CA LEU A 194 22.90 -1.60 7.90
C LEU A 194 23.93 -0.55 8.31
N GLN A 195 25.23 -0.91 8.27
CA GLN A 195 26.30 0.03 8.59
C GLN A 195 26.37 1.16 7.56
N GLU A 196 26.26 0.83 6.27
CA GLU A 196 26.21 1.81 5.20
C GLU A 196 24.98 2.74 5.35
N LYS A 197 23.81 2.18 5.69
CA LYS A 197 22.61 2.97 5.97
C LYS A 197 22.86 3.99 7.09
N ARG A 198 23.44 3.55 8.20
CA ARG A 198 23.79 4.42 9.34
C ARG A 198 24.78 5.52 8.97
N LEU A 199 25.79 5.20 8.16
CA LEU A 199 26.77 6.19 7.69
C LEU A 199 26.12 7.23 6.77
N MET A 200 25.22 6.80 5.88
CA MET A 200 24.43 7.72 5.03
C MET A 200 23.48 8.59 5.84
N GLU A 201 22.86 8.04 6.89
CA GLU A 201 21.99 8.78 7.83
C GLU A 201 22.77 9.76 8.70
N ALA A 202 24.01 9.42 9.06
CA ALA A 202 24.92 10.29 9.80
C ALA A 202 25.57 11.39 8.94
N GLY A 203 25.43 11.31 7.61
CA GLY A 203 26.10 12.22 6.67
C GLY A 203 27.59 11.92 6.47
N GLU A 204 28.07 10.77 6.94
CA GLU A 204 29.45 10.30 6.77
C GLU A 204 29.68 9.61 5.42
N MET A 205 28.61 9.40 4.64
CA MET A 205 28.64 8.83 3.30
C MET A 205 27.62 9.53 2.39
N GLU A 206 27.91 9.57 1.09
CA GLU A 206 26.99 10.07 0.06
C GLU A 206 25.63 9.37 0.15
N ARG A 207 24.55 10.16 0.26
CA ARG A 207 23.19 9.64 0.22
C ARG A 207 22.82 9.27 -1.22
N ARG A 208 22.51 8.00 -1.42
CA ARG A 208 21.93 7.50 -2.67
C ARG A 208 20.52 7.07 -2.36
N GLU A 209 19.56 7.61 -3.08
CA GLU A 209 18.15 7.36 -2.86
C GLU A 209 17.51 6.78 -4.12
N ILE A 210 16.50 5.95 -3.92
CA ILE A 210 15.68 5.41 -5.00
C ILE A 210 14.20 5.65 -4.70
N ASP A 211 13.41 5.81 -5.75
CA ASP A 211 11.96 5.80 -5.63
C ASP A 211 11.45 4.39 -5.33
N VAL A 212 10.54 4.31 -4.38
CA VAL A 212 9.92 3.07 -3.92
C VAL A 212 8.41 3.27 -3.89
N LEU A 213 7.70 2.38 -4.56
CA LEU A 213 6.26 2.28 -4.48
C LEU A 213 5.86 1.48 -3.24
N TRP A 214 5.03 2.09 -2.41
CA TRP A 214 4.45 1.45 -1.23
C TRP A 214 2.99 1.15 -1.50
N VAL A 215 2.59 -0.09 -1.25
CA VAL A 215 1.24 -0.59 -1.49
C VAL A 215 0.74 -1.25 -0.21
N ALA A 216 -0.15 -0.57 0.51
CA ALA A 216 -0.89 -1.13 1.63
C ALA A 216 -2.23 -1.68 1.11
N THR A 217 -2.53 -2.95 1.39
CA THR A 217 -3.78 -3.59 0.96
C THR A 217 -4.48 -4.21 2.15
N VAL A 218 -5.70 -3.77 2.42
CA VAL A 218 -6.63 -4.44 3.35
C VAL A 218 -7.60 -5.28 2.54
N SER A 219 -7.74 -6.55 2.86
CA SER A 219 -8.62 -7.47 2.15
C SER A 219 -9.48 -8.29 3.11
N ALA A 220 -10.72 -8.57 2.71
CA ALA A 220 -11.69 -9.35 3.47
C ALA A 220 -12.71 -10.02 2.52
N PRO A 221 -13.56 -10.97 2.96
CA PRO A 221 -14.71 -11.40 2.16
C PRO A 221 -15.61 -10.21 1.81
N PRO A 222 -16.21 -10.13 0.61
CA PRO A 222 -16.95 -8.94 0.16
C PRO A 222 -18.03 -8.45 1.12
N LYS A 223 -18.75 -9.37 1.77
CA LYS A 223 -19.78 -9.04 2.79
C LYS A 223 -19.26 -8.23 3.98
N ARG A 224 -17.94 -8.27 4.26
CA ARG A 224 -17.30 -7.54 5.37
C ARG A 224 -17.04 -6.07 5.04
N PHE A 225 -17.14 -5.66 3.78
CA PHE A 225 -17.02 -4.25 3.36
C PHE A 225 -18.35 -3.49 3.47
N THR A 226 -19.21 -3.88 4.42
CA THR A 226 -20.52 -3.25 4.65
C THR A 226 -20.67 -2.91 6.13
N GLY A 227 -21.39 -1.83 6.43
CA GLY A 227 -21.60 -1.34 7.80
C GLY A 227 -20.30 -1.02 8.55
N LEU A 228 -20.32 -1.18 9.88
CA LEU A 228 -19.20 -0.84 10.77
C LEU A 228 -17.92 -1.62 10.47
N THR A 229 -18.01 -2.87 10.01
CA THR A 229 -16.82 -3.63 9.60
C THR A 229 -16.19 -3.03 8.35
N GLY A 230 -17.00 -2.52 7.42
CA GLY A 230 -16.50 -1.83 6.22
C GLY A 230 -15.78 -0.53 6.57
N GLU A 231 -16.34 0.25 7.49
CA GLU A 231 -15.72 1.48 8.01
C GLU A 231 -14.38 1.18 8.70
N LEU A 232 -14.34 0.16 9.57
CA LEU A 232 -13.10 -0.28 10.22
C LEU A 232 -12.02 -0.66 9.19
N LEU A 233 -12.36 -1.43 8.17
CA LEU A 233 -11.41 -1.84 7.14
C LEU A 233 -10.91 -0.67 6.30
N ALA A 234 -11.77 0.33 6.04
CA ALA A 234 -11.40 1.56 5.37
C ALA A 234 -10.43 2.38 6.22
N ASP A 235 -10.75 2.58 7.51
CA ASP A 235 -9.91 3.31 8.46
C ASP A 235 -8.53 2.69 8.59
N VAL A 236 -8.46 1.35 8.73
CA VAL A 236 -7.18 0.62 8.78
C VAL A 236 -6.37 0.87 7.50
N ALA A 237 -6.99 0.78 6.33
CA ALA A 237 -6.29 1.00 5.06
C ALA A 237 -5.78 2.45 4.96
N THR A 238 -6.63 3.44 5.23
CA THR A 238 -6.28 4.86 5.08
C THR A 238 -5.40 5.40 6.21
N SER A 239 -5.22 4.66 7.30
CA SER A 239 -4.25 4.97 8.35
C SER A 239 -2.80 4.69 7.96
N PHE A 240 -2.58 4.07 6.80
CA PHE A 240 -1.24 3.85 6.28
C PHE A 240 -0.57 5.17 5.93
N GLU A 241 0.61 5.39 6.49
CA GLU A 241 1.42 6.58 6.27
C GLU A 241 2.90 6.21 6.12
N LEU A 242 3.63 7.03 5.37
CA LEU A 242 5.09 6.98 5.32
C LEU A 242 5.68 8.06 6.21
N GLU A 243 6.66 7.67 7.03
CA GLU A 243 7.38 8.63 7.85
C GLU A 243 8.18 9.59 6.95
N PRO A 244 8.22 10.90 7.27
CA PRO A 244 9.03 11.85 6.51
C PRO A 244 10.51 11.49 6.61
N ILE A 245 11.23 11.52 5.49
CA ILE A 245 12.70 11.53 5.55
C ILE A 245 13.09 12.91 6.06
N LEU A 246 13.35 13.01 7.36
CA LEU A 246 13.83 14.27 7.93
C LEU A 246 15.13 14.65 7.21
N PRO A 247 15.25 15.90 6.73
CA PRO A 247 16.55 16.39 6.29
C PRO A 247 17.49 16.31 7.49
N ILE A 248 18.70 15.80 7.27
CA ILE A 248 19.77 15.94 8.26
C ILE A 248 19.93 17.46 8.42
N THR A 249 19.50 18.00 9.56
CA THR A 249 19.92 19.34 9.97
C THR A 249 21.44 19.24 10.09
N GLY A 250 22.14 19.72 9.07
CA GLY A 250 23.59 19.67 9.01
C GLY A 250 24.15 20.20 10.33
N ARG A 251 25.01 19.42 10.98
CA ARG A 251 25.90 19.99 11.98
C ARG A 251 26.72 21.04 11.25
N GLY A 252 26.44 22.30 11.57
CA GLY A 252 27.35 23.36 11.25
C GLY A 252 28.70 23.07 11.90
N LYS A 253 29.74 23.21 11.07
CA LYS A 253 31.17 23.20 11.35
C LYS A 253 31.85 21.84 11.39
#